data_AF-A0A3N2REM6-F1
#
_entry.id   AF-A0A3N2REM6-F1
#
_cell.length_a   1.000
_cell.length_b   1.000
_cell.length_c   1.000
_cell.angle_alpha   90.00
_cell.angle_beta   90.00
_cell.angle_gamma   90.00
#
_symmetry.space_group_name_H-M   'P 1'
#
loop_
_entity.id
_entity.type
_entity.pdbx_description
1 polymer ?
#
loop_
_entity_poly.entity_id
_entity_poly.type
_entity_poly.pdbx_seq_one_letter_code
_entity_poly.pdbx_strand_id
1 'polypeptide(L)'
;MALHELQPGPDRVGVLRRRQRDPDRLPRRPHRRVADPRQRRRGAASARDRRAVRPDGANARRRGRLDAAAGDRDDGICQRASPLSRIPALPDRAAPAQRRAPGQVMADNDNSVARARIGVIGLGYVGLPLALEFGKVYDTVGYDIDPVRVAQLSTGEDRHHEHGADEIRASARLRFSAALEDLGDRDVFVVTVPTPVDEHKRPDFTPLILASRALGGVLKPGGTVIYESTVYPGATEEICIPELERVSGLRCNVDFFVGYSPERINPGDRQRRLVDIPKVTSGSNPAAAERVDALYRSIIPAGTHRASSLRVAEASKVIENTQRDANIALVNEFALIFQRLGIDTTEVLEAAGTKWNFLPFRPGLVGGHCIGVDPYYLIQKAQSAGYYPDILLACRRINDAMGGFVAAEVIKRMIQRGVAIAGSRILILGLTFKENCADLRNTRVIDLAREFGEYRARVEICDPWANAEEARREYGLDMVETPERGAYDAVVIAVAHEQFRALGAAGARAYGKPGALLYDIKSLYPREDVDARL
;
A
#
# COMPACT_ATOMS: atom_id res chain seq x y z
N MET A 1 -3.36 -28.22 -53.08
CA MET A 1 -2.29 -27.51 -53.82
C MET A 1 -1.34 -26.93 -52.77
N ALA A 2 -0.35 -27.69 -52.26
CA ALA A 2 0.94 -28.02 -52.89
C ALA A 2 1.82 -26.76 -52.98
N LEU A 3 2.79 -26.49 -52.09
CA LEU A 3 4.21 -26.93 -52.01
C LEU A 3 4.99 -25.62 -51.66
N HIS A 4 6.14 -25.51 -50.99
CA HIS A 4 7.24 -26.41 -50.68
C HIS A 4 8.11 -25.79 -49.55
N GLU A 5 8.67 -26.65 -48.70
CA GLU A 5 9.83 -26.42 -47.83
C GLU A 5 11.09 -26.02 -48.60
N LEU A 6 12.09 -25.42 -47.92
CA LEU A 6 13.52 -25.68 -48.17
C LEU A 6 14.36 -25.32 -46.91
N GLN A 7 14.87 -26.36 -46.24
CA GLN A 7 16.12 -26.31 -45.47
C GLN A 7 17.33 -26.37 -46.42
N PRO A 8 18.53 -26.01 -45.93
CA PRO A 8 19.61 -26.99 -45.95
C PRO A 8 20.46 -27.00 -44.66
N GLY A 9 20.92 -28.20 -44.25
CA GLY A 9 22.01 -28.44 -43.29
C GLY A 9 23.41 -28.40 -43.95
N PRO A 10 24.40 -29.17 -43.45
CA PRO A 10 25.13 -28.96 -42.20
C PRO A 10 26.67 -28.79 -42.40
N ASP A 11 27.37 -28.58 -41.27
CA ASP A 11 28.80 -28.78 -40.99
C ASP A 11 29.87 -27.79 -41.53
N ARG A 12 30.59 -27.14 -40.59
CA ARG A 12 32.03 -27.40 -40.33
C ARG A 12 32.59 -26.60 -39.14
N VAL A 13 32.91 -27.37 -38.10
CA VAL A 13 34.10 -27.35 -37.21
C VAL A 13 35.08 -26.16 -37.38
N GLY A 14 35.22 -25.37 -36.31
CA GLY A 14 36.30 -24.41 -36.09
C GLY A 14 36.80 -24.47 -34.64
N VAL A 15 37.95 -25.12 -34.45
CA VAL A 15 38.66 -25.32 -33.19
C VAL A 15 39.28 -24.00 -32.70
N LEU A 16 38.98 -23.59 -31.46
CA LEU A 16 39.77 -22.61 -30.72
C LEU A 16 40.08 -23.13 -29.31
N ARG A 17 41.30 -23.69 -29.18
CA ARG A 17 41.96 -23.99 -27.91
C ARG A 17 42.25 -22.68 -27.17
N ARG A 18 41.91 -22.59 -25.87
CA ARG A 18 42.79 -21.98 -24.84
C ARG A 18 42.34 -22.28 -23.40
N ARG A 19 43.20 -23.07 -22.74
CA ARG A 19 43.60 -23.08 -21.32
C ARG A 19 42.58 -23.50 -20.25
N GLN A 20 42.69 -24.78 -19.89
CA GLN A 20 42.36 -25.34 -18.57
C GLN A 20 43.04 -24.52 -17.46
N ARG A 21 42.28 -24.18 -16.41
CA ARG A 21 42.81 -23.77 -15.11
C ARG A 21 42.52 -24.89 -14.11
N ASP A 22 43.59 -25.27 -13.44
CA ASP A 22 43.72 -26.27 -12.38
C ASP A 22 42.88 -25.90 -11.14
N PRO A 23 42.07 -26.81 -10.55
CA PRO A 23 41.27 -26.53 -9.37
C PRO A 23 42.00 -26.99 -8.11
N ASP A 24 43.12 -26.35 -7.76
CA ASP A 24 43.73 -26.52 -6.44
C ASP A 24 44.62 -25.32 -6.08
N ARG A 25 44.04 -24.34 -5.37
CA ARG A 25 44.72 -23.35 -4.50
C ARG A 25 43.72 -22.32 -3.97
N LEU A 26 43.23 -22.53 -2.75
CA LEU A 26 42.58 -21.50 -1.94
C LEU A 26 43.64 -20.69 -1.16
N PRO A 27 43.59 -19.34 -1.13
CA PRO A 27 44.45 -18.55 -0.26
C PRO A 27 43.88 -18.50 1.17
N ARG A 28 44.71 -18.88 2.14
CA ARG A 28 44.44 -18.82 3.59
C ARG A 28 44.26 -17.36 4.04
N ARG A 29 43.16 -17.07 4.76
CA ARG A 29 42.98 -15.86 5.58
C ARG A 29 43.20 -16.17 7.07
N PRO A 30 43.72 -15.24 7.88
CA PRO A 30 44.19 -15.52 9.23
C PRO A 30 43.04 -15.60 10.26
N HIS A 31 43.21 -16.51 11.21
CA HIS A 31 42.29 -16.81 12.32
C HIS A 31 42.09 -15.61 13.27
N ARG A 32 40.83 -15.23 13.52
CA ARG A 32 40.42 -14.51 14.74
C ARG A 32 40.13 -15.53 15.84
N ARG A 33 40.80 -15.36 16.98
CA ARG A 33 40.64 -16.16 18.21
C ARG A 33 39.23 -15.98 18.79
N VAL A 34 38.56 -17.09 19.06
CA VAL A 34 37.37 -17.15 19.93
C VAL A 34 37.85 -17.54 21.33
N ALA A 35 37.47 -16.77 22.34
CA ALA A 35 37.80 -17.01 23.74
C ALA A 35 36.85 -18.05 24.36
N ASP A 36 37.43 -19.00 25.10
CA ASP A 36 36.78 -20.06 25.88
C ASP A 36 36.31 -19.51 27.25
N PRO A 37 35.03 -19.63 27.63
CA PRO A 37 34.55 -19.25 28.96
C PRO A 37 34.42 -20.49 29.86
N ARG A 38 35.55 -21.06 30.28
CA ARG A 38 35.62 -22.00 31.41
C ARG A 38 36.85 -21.75 32.26
N GLN A 39 36.76 -20.76 33.16
CA GLN A 39 37.43 -20.78 34.47
C GLN A 39 37.09 -19.51 35.26
N ARG A 40 36.25 -19.65 36.28
CA ARG A 40 36.53 -19.28 37.68
C ARG A 40 35.25 -19.41 38.53
N ARG A 41 35.14 -20.56 39.20
CA ARG A 41 34.38 -20.70 40.44
C ARG A 41 35.23 -20.08 41.57
N ARG A 42 34.59 -19.39 42.53
CA ARG A 42 34.51 -19.75 43.97
C ARG A 42 34.30 -18.51 44.88
N GLY A 43 33.42 -18.69 45.86
CA GLY A 43 33.17 -17.81 47.01
C GLY A 43 31.67 -17.59 47.24
N ALA A 44 30.91 -18.60 47.69
CA ALA A 44 30.56 -18.86 49.11
C ALA A 44 29.85 -17.66 49.78
N ALA A 45 28.51 -17.61 49.87
CA ALA A 45 27.61 -18.32 50.81
C ALA A 45 27.62 -17.78 52.26
N SER A 46 26.52 -17.14 52.70
CA SER A 46 25.76 -17.42 53.93
C SER A 46 24.62 -16.38 54.09
N ALA A 47 23.36 -16.84 54.24
CA ALA A 47 22.55 -16.86 55.48
C ALA A 47 21.96 -15.47 55.84
N ARG A 48 20.66 -15.21 55.64
CA ARG A 48 19.44 -15.57 56.42
C ARG A 48 18.98 -14.42 57.34
N ASP A 49 17.68 -14.14 57.16
CA ASP A 49 16.66 -13.75 58.16
C ASP A 49 16.56 -12.31 58.73
N ARG A 50 15.41 -11.72 58.39
CA ARG A 50 14.34 -11.17 59.27
C ARG A 50 14.34 -9.70 59.74
N ARG A 51 13.20 -9.10 59.37
CA ARG A 51 12.28 -8.20 60.12
C ARG A 51 12.57 -6.69 60.16
N ALA A 52 11.68 -5.99 59.45
CA ALA A 52 10.79 -4.90 59.87
C ALA A 52 11.33 -3.79 60.80
N VAL A 53 11.11 -2.53 60.40
CA VAL A 53 10.31 -1.49 61.09
C VAL A 53 10.51 -0.14 60.36
N ARG A 54 9.41 0.56 60.06
CA ARG A 54 9.31 2.00 59.72
C ARG A 54 9.18 2.79 61.03
N PRO A 55 9.61 4.07 61.16
CA PRO A 55 8.80 5.18 60.63
C PRO A 55 9.52 6.48 60.21
N ASP A 56 8.74 7.27 59.45
CA ASP A 56 8.60 8.74 59.35
C ASP A 56 9.78 9.71 59.25
N GLY A 57 9.61 10.70 58.37
CA GLY A 57 10.38 11.95 58.37
C GLY A 57 10.23 12.79 57.08
N ALA A 58 9.27 13.70 57.07
CA ALA A 58 9.01 14.71 56.03
C ALA A 58 10.17 15.71 55.81
N ASN A 59 10.37 16.25 54.60
CA ASN A 59 9.97 17.65 54.27
C ASN A 59 10.35 18.13 52.85
N ALA A 60 9.39 18.86 52.27
CA ALA A 60 9.49 20.10 51.50
C ALA A 60 10.43 20.24 50.28
N ARG A 61 9.82 20.56 49.12
CA ARG A 61 10.28 21.70 48.29
C ARG A 61 9.09 22.53 47.78
N ARG A 62 9.23 23.84 48.02
CA ARG A 62 8.28 24.94 47.80
C ARG A 62 8.16 25.32 46.32
N ARG A 63 6.96 25.79 45.95
CA ARG A 63 6.67 26.67 44.80
C ARG A 63 6.98 28.12 45.16
N GLY A 64 7.35 28.92 44.17
CA GLY A 64 7.36 30.38 44.23
C GLY A 64 7.52 30.99 42.83
N ARG A 65 6.42 31.53 42.28
CA ARG A 65 6.38 32.53 41.20
C ARG A 65 6.89 33.88 41.73
N LEU A 66 7.40 34.75 40.87
CA LEU A 66 7.15 36.20 40.90
C LEU A 66 7.32 36.82 39.50
N ASP A 67 6.48 37.81 39.22
CA ASP A 67 6.31 38.59 37.99
C ASP A 67 7.19 39.88 37.97
N ALA A 68 7.40 40.38 36.74
CA ALA A 68 7.66 41.73 36.21
C ALA A 68 8.02 42.94 37.11
N ALA A 69 8.96 43.78 36.63
CA ALA A 69 8.82 45.25 36.52
C ALA A 69 9.95 45.97 35.71
N ALA A 70 9.47 46.85 34.82
CA ALA A 70 9.94 48.09 34.17
C ALA A 70 11.32 48.79 34.39
N GLY A 71 11.70 49.53 33.33
CA GLY A 71 12.40 50.83 33.30
C GLY A 71 13.79 50.81 32.64
N ASP A 72 14.31 51.81 31.93
CA ASP A 72 13.87 53.09 31.33
C ASP A 72 15.13 53.68 30.62
N ARG A 73 14.97 54.46 29.52
CA ARG A 73 15.91 55.50 28.99
C ARG A 73 17.34 55.11 28.48
N ASP A 74 18.04 55.79 27.56
CA ASP A 74 17.84 56.95 26.65
C ASP A 74 19.03 56.98 25.63
N ASP A 75 18.89 57.82 24.59
CA ASP A 75 19.93 58.48 23.74
C ASP A 75 20.84 57.63 22.81
N GLY A 76 21.14 57.97 21.54
CA GLY A 76 21.01 59.20 20.77
C GLY A 76 22.32 59.46 19.97
N ILE A 77 22.21 60.09 18.78
CA ILE A 77 23.28 60.73 17.94
C ILE A 77 23.95 59.78 16.90
N CYS A 78 23.66 59.83 15.58
CA CYS A 78 23.84 60.85 14.51
C CYS A 78 25.26 60.92 13.92
N GLN A 79 25.42 60.67 12.60
CA GLN A 79 26.04 61.60 11.63
C GLN A 79 26.14 61.03 10.19
N ARG A 80 25.98 61.93 9.21
CA ARG A 80 26.00 61.78 7.74
C ARG A 80 27.37 62.18 7.16
N ALA A 81 27.70 61.70 5.95
CA ALA A 81 28.16 62.48 4.75
C ALA A 81 28.72 61.54 3.65
N SER A 82 28.14 61.40 2.45
CA SER A 82 28.26 62.22 1.20
C SER A 82 29.15 61.50 0.12
N PRO A 83 29.30 61.97 -1.15
CA PRO A 83 28.53 61.50 -2.31
C PRO A 83 29.39 61.11 -3.55
N LEU A 84 28.90 60.26 -4.47
CA LEU A 84 29.55 60.08 -5.79
C LEU A 84 28.56 59.89 -6.97
N SER A 85 28.63 60.89 -7.87
CA SER A 85 28.56 60.88 -9.35
C SER A 85 27.49 60.10 -10.15
N ARG A 86 26.90 60.87 -11.08
CA ARG A 86 25.94 60.56 -12.14
C ARG A 86 26.52 59.67 -13.26
N ILE A 87 25.69 58.78 -13.81
CA ILE A 87 25.89 58.06 -15.09
C ILE A 87 24.62 58.26 -15.96
N PRO A 88 24.70 58.40 -17.30
CA PRO A 88 23.58 58.82 -18.16
C PRO A 88 22.58 57.70 -18.47
N ALA A 89 21.34 58.11 -18.80
CA ALA A 89 20.18 57.26 -19.09
C ALA A 89 20.24 56.56 -20.47
N LEU A 90 19.68 55.35 -20.52
CA LEU A 90 19.30 54.59 -21.73
C LEU A 90 17.77 54.69 -21.95
N PRO A 91 17.26 54.54 -23.19
CA PRO A 91 15.90 54.95 -23.56
C PRO A 91 14.79 54.00 -23.10
N ASP A 92 13.59 54.59 -23.01
CA ASP A 92 12.32 54.07 -22.49
C ASP A 92 12.01 52.60 -22.81
N ARG A 93 11.82 51.81 -21.74
CA ARG A 93 11.03 50.57 -21.79
C ARG A 93 9.59 50.89 -21.42
N ALA A 94 8.67 50.38 -22.25
CA ALA A 94 7.23 50.45 -22.09
C ALA A 94 6.75 50.21 -20.65
N ALA A 95 5.69 50.94 -20.28
CA ALA A 95 5.08 50.97 -18.95
C ALA A 95 4.86 49.58 -18.33
N PRO A 96 5.07 49.41 -17.02
CA PRO A 96 4.80 48.14 -16.35
C PRO A 96 3.29 47.90 -16.27
N ALA A 97 2.84 46.79 -16.86
CA ALA A 97 1.51 46.25 -16.58
C ALA A 97 1.38 46.02 -15.07
N GLN A 98 0.32 46.58 -14.48
CA GLN A 98 0.02 46.47 -13.05
C GLN A 98 0.00 45.00 -12.62
N ARG A 99 0.97 44.59 -11.79
CA ARG A 99 0.93 43.28 -11.13
C ARG A 99 -0.19 43.29 -10.08
N ARG A 100 -1.26 42.54 -10.35
CA ARG A 100 -2.34 42.29 -9.38
C ARG A 100 -1.78 41.53 -8.16
N ALA A 101 -2.31 41.83 -6.98
CA ALA A 101 -1.91 41.17 -5.74
C ALA A 101 -2.30 39.67 -5.76
N PRO A 102 -1.57 38.77 -5.09
CA PRO A 102 -1.82 37.32 -5.06
C PRO A 102 -3.22 36.87 -4.60
N GLY A 103 -4.05 37.77 -4.06
CA GLY A 103 -5.43 37.50 -3.65
C GLY A 103 -6.53 37.99 -4.61
N GLN A 104 -6.21 38.82 -5.61
CA GLN A 104 -7.22 39.44 -6.49
C GLN A 104 -7.69 38.55 -7.64
N VAL A 105 -6.92 37.52 -8.03
CA VAL A 105 -7.35 36.57 -9.08
C VAL A 105 -8.53 35.70 -8.60
N MET A 106 -8.68 35.53 -7.28
CA MET A 106 -9.70 34.66 -6.70
C MET A 106 -11.09 35.29 -6.58
N ALA A 107 -11.20 36.63 -6.56
CA ALA A 107 -12.50 37.30 -6.46
C ALA A 107 -13.19 37.44 -7.83
N ASP A 108 -12.43 37.42 -8.92
CA ASP A 108 -12.93 37.68 -10.28
C ASP A 108 -13.21 36.39 -11.09
N ASN A 109 -12.84 35.20 -10.61
CA ASN A 109 -13.16 33.94 -11.28
C ASN A 109 -14.50 33.38 -10.77
N ASP A 110 -15.54 33.49 -11.60
CA ASP A 110 -16.86 32.85 -11.51
C ASP A 110 -16.77 31.30 -11.62
N ASN A 111 -15.86 30.67 -10.86
CA ASN A 111 -15.74 29.22 -10.75
C ASN A 111 -16.29 28.77 -9.39
N SER A 112 -17.58 29.08 -9.17
CA SER A 112 -18.31 28.55 -8.03
C SER A 112 -18.39 27.02 -8.15
N VAL A 113 -18.23 26.30 -7.03
CA VAL A 113 -18.33 24.83 -6.98
C VAL A 113 -19.60 24.32 -7.68
N ALA A 114 -20.68 25.10 -7.67
CA ALA A 114 -21.96 24.79 -8.30
C ALA A 114 -21.93 24.64 -9.84
N ARG A 115 -20.88 25.13 -10.52
CA ARG A 115 -20.74 25.06 -11.99
C ARG A 115 -19.50 24.28 -12.45
N ALA A 116 -18.82 23.57 -11.54
CA ALA A 116 -17.62 22.81 -11.86
C ALA A 116 -17.87 21.78 -12.98
N ARG A 117 -16.90 21.67 -13.90
CA ARG A 117 -16.84 20.64 -14.95
C ARG A 117 -15.66 19.72 -14.67
N ILE A 118 -15.97 18.47 -14.39
CA ILE A 118 -15.05 17.53 -13.76
C ILE A 118 -14.47 16.58 -14.80
N GLY A 119 -13.18 16.36 -14.77
CA GLY A 119 -12.51 15.21 -15.39
C GLY A 119 -12.03 14.26 -14.31
N VAL A 120 -12.36 12.97 -14.39
CA VAL A 120 -11.83 11.92 -13.50
C VAL A 120 -10.87 11.04 -14.30
N ILE A 121 -9.61 10.92 -13.86
CA ILE A 121 -8.50 10.34 -14.63
C ILE A 121 -8.10 9.00 -14.02
N GLY A 122 -8.46 7.92 -14.72
CA GLY A 122 -8.24 6.53 -14.35
C GLY A 122 -9.52 5.89 -13.79
N LEU A 123 -10.21 5.09 -14.59
CA LEU A 123 -11.51 4.47 -14.31
C LEU A 123 -11.38 3.07 -13.70
N GLY A 124 -10.42 2.91 -12.81
CA GLY A 124 -10.27 1.74 -11.95
C GLY A 124 -11.25 1.74 -10.78
N TYR A 125 -10.96 0.92 -9.77
CA TYR A 125 -11.76 0.77 -8.55
C TYR A 125 -11.92 2.07 -7.74
N VAL A 126 -11.01 3.04 -7.90
CA VAL A 126 -11.11 4.36 -7.25
C VAL A 126 -11.87 5.36 -8.10
N GLY A 127 -11.46 5.54 -9.36
CA GLY A 127 -11.99 6.63 -10.18
C GLY A 127 -13.40 6.39 -10.71
N LEU A 128 -13.79 5.15 -11.00
CA LEU A 128 -15.15 4.86 -11.47
C LEU A 128 -16.23 5.29 -10.47
N PRO A 129 -16.21 4.89 -9.17
CA PRO A 129 -17.23 5.33 -8.23
C PRO A 129 -17.26 6.86 -8.07
N LEU A 130 -16.10 7.53 -8.14
CA LEU A 130 -16.05 9.00 -8.12
C LEU A 130 -16.70 9.62 -9.35
N ALA A 131 -16.39 9.12 -10.54
CA ALA A 131 -16.98 9.58 -11.78
C ALA A 131 -18.51 9.38 -11.77
N LEU A 132 -18.99 8.27 -11.21
CA LEU A 132 -20.41 8.00 -11.05
C LEU A 132 -21.07 9.00 -10.09
N GLU A 133 -20.54 9.20 -8.89
CA GLU A 133 -21.13 10.13 -7.93
C GLU A 133 -21.06 11.58 -8.40
N PHE A 134 -19.93 12.01 -8.96
CA PHE A 134 -19.83 13.34 -9.59
C PHE A 134 -20.78 13.47 -10.78
N GLY A 135 -20.92 12.45 -11.62
CA GLY A 135 -21.81 12.44 -12.78
C GLY A 135 -23.31 12.50 -12.46
N LYS A 136 -23.71 12.32 -11.20
CA LYS A 136 -25.08 12.59 -10.75
C LYS A 136 -25.33 14.09 -10.53
N VAL A 137 -24.27 14.87 -10.26
CA VAL A 137 -24.35 16.26 -9.80
C VAL A 137 -23.74 17.24 -10.81
N TYR A 138 -22.65 16.89 -11.48
CA TYR A 138 -21.85 17.77 -12.34
C TYR A 138 -21.63 17.18 -13.74
N ASP A 139 -21.40 18.05 -14.72
CA ASP A 139 -20.90 17.64 -16.04
C ASP A 139 -19.51 17.01 -15.87
N THR A 140 -19.43 15.68 -16.08
CA THR A 140 -18.28 14.86 -15.73
C THR A 140 -17.80 14.06 -16.94
N VAL A 141 -16.49 14.09 -17.18
CA VAL A 141 -15.80 13.18 -18.10
C VAL A 141 -15.03 12.16 -17.28
N GLY A 142 -15.38 10.88 -17.41
CA GLY A 142 -14.54 9.78 -16.98
C GLY A 142 -13.51 9.47 -18.05
N TYR A 143 -12.23 9.68 -17.78
CA TYR A 143 -11.14 9.43 -18.70
C TYR A 143 -10.31 8.22 -18.28
N ASP A 144 -10.04 7.30 -19.22
CA ASP A 144 -9.06 6.24 -19.05
C ASP A 144 -8.18 6.08 -20.30
N ILE A 145 -6.93 5.69 -20.10
CA ILE A 145 -5.99 5.44 -21.20
C ILE A 145 -6.39 4.17 -21.98
N ASP A 146 -7.06 3.23 -21.32
CA ASP A 146 -7.52 1.97 -21.90
C ASP A 146 -8.83 2.19 -22.69
N PRO A 147 -8.80 2.19 -24.05
CA PRO A 147 -10.01 2.39 -24.84
C PRO A 147 -11.00 1.22 -24.71
N VAL A 148 -10.53 0.02 -24.37
CA VAL A 148 -11.40 -1.14 -24.13
C VAL A 148 -12.20 -0.91 -22.86
N ARG A 149 -11.54 -0.42 -21.79
CA ARG A 149 -12.21 -0.04 -20.54
C ARG A 149 -13.29 1.02 -20.78
N VAL A 150 -12.98 2.05 -21.56
CA VAL A 150 -13.92 3.13 -21.90
C VAL A 150 -15.12 2.62 -22.71
N ALA A 151 -14.89 1.72 -23.68
CA ALA A 151 -15.95 1.13 -24.48
C ALA A 151 -16.91 0.29 -23.63
N GLN A 152 -16.37 -0.56 -22.75
CA GLN A 152 -17.14 -1.38 -21.82
C GLN A 152 -18.05 -0.52 -20.92
N LEU A 153 -17.47 0.50 -20.28
CA LEU A 153 -18.22 1.39 -19.38
C LEU A 153 -19.28 2.21 -20.11
N SER A 154 -18.99 2.64 -21.35
CA SER A 154 -19.97 3.32 -22.21
C SER A 154 -21.20 2.46 -22.52
N THR A 155 -21.05 1.14 -22.56
CA THR A 155 -22.15 0.19 -22.73
C THR A 155 -22.78 -0.28 -21.41
N GLY A 156 -22.35 0.26 -20.27
CA GLY A 156 -22.84 -0.10 -18.94
C GLY A 156 -22.24 -1.38 -18.36
N GLU A 157 -21.08 -1.82 -18.87
CA GLU A 157 -20.37 -3.01 -18.41
C GLU A 157 -19.14 -2.63 -17.57
N ASP A 158 -19.14 -3.00 -16.30
CA ASP A 158 -17.96 -2.93 -15.44
C ASP A 158 -17.29 -4.31 -15.33
N ARG A 159 -16.12 -4.48 -15.93
CA ARG A 159 -15.31 -5.72 -15.85
C ARG A 159 -14.89 -6.10 -14.42
N HIS A 160 -14.96 -5.17 -13.47
CA HIS A 160 -14.69 -5.45 -12.06
C HIS A 160 -15.94 -5.92 -11.31
N HIS A 161 -17.12 -5.86 -11.95
CA HIS A 161 -18.41 -6.26 -11.38
C HIS A 161 -18.74 -5.56 -10.04
N GLU A 162 -18.19 -4.35 -9.84
CA GLU A 162 -18.49 -3.54 -8.64
C GLU A 162 -19.70 -2.65 -8.88
N HIS A 163 -19.91 -2.20 -10.13
CA HIS A 163 -21.02 -1.32 -10.52
C HIS A 163 -21.88 -1.91 -11.63
N GLY A 164 -23.19 -1.92 -11.42
CA GLY A 164 -24.17 -2.40 -12.41
C GLY A 164 -24.52 -1.34 -13.45
N ALA A 165 -25.09 -1.79 -14.58
CA ALA A 165 -25.51 -0.90 -15.66
C ALA A 165 -26.51 0.18 -15.21
N ASP A 166 -27.37 -0.11 -14.23
CA ASP A 166 -28.30 0.87 -13.65
C ASP A 166 -27.59 1.97 -12.87
N GLU A 167 -26.53 1.65 -12.12
CA GLU A 167 -25.74 2.65 -11.40
C GLU A 167 -25.01 3.56 -12.38
N ILE A 168 -24.46 2.99 -13.46
CA ILE A 168 -23.81 3.75 -14.53
C ILE A 168 -24.82 4.70 -15.20
N ARG A 169 -26.01 4.21 -15.53
CA ARG A 169 -27.08 5.03 -16.13
C ARG A 169 -27.60 6.12 -15.22
N ALA A 170 -27.58 5.94 -13.90
CA ALA A 170 -28.02 6.95 -12.94
C ALA A 170 -27.16 8.22 -12.97
N SER A 171 -25.91 8.12 -13.45
CA SER A 171 -24.98 9.24 -13.63
C SER A 171 -25.22 9.95 -14.96
N ALA A 172 -26.38 10.57 -15.11
CA ALA A 172 -26.85 11.16 -16.38
C ALA A 172 -25.96 12.27 -16.97
N ARG A 173 -25.04 12.84 -16.18
CA ARG A 173 -24.09 13.88 -16.60
C ARG A 173 -22.66 13.35 -16.78
N LEU A 174 -22.49 12.03 -16.77
CA LEU A 174 -21.22 11.35 -17.02
C LEU A 174 -21.12 10.91 -18.47
N ARG A 175 -19.99 11.23 -19.11
CA ARG A 175 -19.55 10.58 -20.35
C ARG A 175 -18.18 9.96 -20.16
N PHE A 176 -17.89 8.87 -20.85
CA PHE A 176 -16.57 8.23 -20.83
C PHE A 176 -15.77 8.60 -22.07
N SER A 177 -14.45 8.75 -21.94
CA SER A 177 -13.56 9.02 -23.05
C SER A 177 -12.16 8.44 -22.85
N ALA A 178 -11.47 8.13 -23.95
CA ALA A 178 -10.04 7.83 -23.98
C ALA A 178 -9.23 8.95 -24.66
N ALA A 179 -9.88 10.03 -25.10
CA ALA A 179 -9.25 11.16 -25.77
C ALA A 179 -8.94 12.27 -24.76
N LEU A 180 -7.68 12.71 -24.71
CA LEU A 180 -7.25 13.75 -23.77
C LEU A 180 -7.91 15.10 -24.09
N GLU A 181 -8.25 15.32 -25.36
CA GLU A 181 -8.88 16.53 -25.87
C GLU A 181 -10.26 16.76 -25.25
N ASP A 182 -10.97 15.68 -24.87
CA ASP A 182 -12.28 15.75 -24.22
C ASP A 182 -12.22 16.30 -22.78
N LEU A 183 -11.01 16.42 -22.22
CA LEU A 183 -10.74 17.09 -20.96
C LEU A 183 -10.50 18.60 -21.13
N GLY A 184 -10.40 19.11 -22.36
CA GLY A 184 -9.95 20.47 -22.66
C GLY A 184 -10.88 21.58 -22.18
N ASP A 185 -12.15 21.30 -21.88
CA ASP A 185 -13.11 22.26 -21.33
C ASP A 185 -13.42 22.04 -19.84
N ARG A 186 -12.72 21.11 -19.17
CA ARG A 186 -12.85 20.83 -17.74
C ARG A 186 -12.04 21.84 -16.92
N ASP A 187 -12.48 22.09 -15.69
CA ASP A 187 -11.84 23.01 -14.74
C ASP A 187 -11.43 22.35 -13.42
N VAL A 188 -11.96 21.16 -13.13
CA VAL A 188 -11.52 20.31 -12.01
C VAL A 188 -11.09 18.95 -12.54
N PHE A 189 -9.93 18.48 -12.12
CA PHE A 189 -9.38 17.18 -12.51
C PHE A 189 -9.13 16.34 -11.27
N VAL A 190 -9.66 15.12 -11.21
CA VAL A 190 -9.48 14.17 -10.11
C VAL A 190 -8.63 13.01 -10.60
N VAL A 191 -7.43 12.85 -10.07
CA VAL A 191 -6.42 11.88 -10.53
C VAL A 191 -6.43 10.64 -9.63
N THR A 192 -6.73 9.49 -10.23
CA THR A 192 -6.92 8.18 -9.57
C THR A 192 -6.10 7.08 -10.22
N VAL A 193 -4.90 7.43 -10.72
CA VAL A 193 -3.98 6.48 -11.38
C VAL A 193 -3.23 5.61 -10.37
N PRO A 194 -2.81 4.39 -10.74
CA PRO A 194 -2.12 3.50 -9.82
C PRO A 194 -0.74 4.04 -9.41
N THR A 195 -0.32 3.69 -8.20
CA THR A 195 1.02 3.92 -7.67
C THR A 195 1.56 2.57 -7.23
N PRO A 196 2.16 1.78 -8.14
CA PRO A 196 2.72 0.48 -7.77
C PRO A 196 4.02 0.64 -6.98
N VAL A 197 4.56 -0.49 -6.50
CA VAL A 197 5.95 -0.59 -6.05
C VAL A 197 6.73 -1.49 -6.99
N ASP A 198 8.01 -1.19 -7.19
CA ASP A 198 8.90 -2.01 -7.99
C ASP A 198 9.33 -3.30 -7.26
N GLU A 199 10.12 -4.14 -7.93
CA GLU A 199 10.69 -5.38 -7.36
C GLU A 199 11.58 -5.16 -6.13
N HIS A 200 12.04 -3.93 -5.92
CA HIS A 200 12.83 -3.50 -4.78
C HIS A 200 11.99 -2.82 -3.70
N LYS A 201 10.65 -2.91 -3.79
CA LYS A 201 9.69 -2.35 -2.85
C LYS A 201 9.77 -0.82 -2.75
N ARG A 202 10.15 -0.17 -3.85
CA ARG A 202 10.17 1.30 -3.95
C ARG A 202 8.91 1.76 -4.69
N PRO A 203 8.19 2.77 -4.17
CA PRO A 203 7.13 3.45 -4.90
C PRO A 203 7.55 3.85 -6.33
N ASP A 204 6.75 3.44 -7.30
CA ASP A 204 6.86 3.87 -8.69
C ASP A 204 5.77 4.91 -9.00
N PHE A 205 6.19 6.17 -9.13
CA PHE A 205 5.31 7.29 -9.46
C PHE A 205 5.21 7.56 -10.96
N THR A 206 5.71 6.67 -11.83
CA THR A 206 5.65 6.86 -13.28
C THR A 206 4.22 7.14 -13.77
N PRO A 207 3.17 6.38 -13.38
CA PRO A 207 1.81 6.68 -13.82
C PRO A 207 1.32 8.06 -13.34
N LEU A 208 1.67 8.46 -12.11
CA LEU A 208 1.32 9.74 -11.51
C LEU A 208 1.99 10.92 -12.24
N ILE A 209 3.27 10.77 -12.59
CA ILE A 209 4.04 11.73 -13.38
C ILE A 209 3.42 11.89 -14.78
N LEU A 210 3.11 10.78 -15.45
CA LEU A 210 2.51 10.81 -16.78
C LEU A 210 1.12 11.46 -16.77
N ALA A 211 0.29 11.15 -15.77
CA ALA A 211 -1.01 11.80 -15.60
C ALA A 211 -0.87 13.32 -15.36
N SER A 212 0.08 13.71 -14.50
CA SER A 212 0.37 15.13 -14.23
C SER A 212 0.82 15.86 -15.51
N ARG A 213 1.65 15.22 -16.33
CA ARG A 213 2.10 15.78 -17.63
C ARG A 213 0.96 15.92 -18.62
N ALA A 214 0.14 14.88 -18.76
CA ALA A 214 -1.02 14.91 -19.66
C ALA A 214 -1.98 16.04 -19.27
N LEU A 215 -2.29 16.16 -17.97
CA LEU A 215 -3.15 17.24 -17.47
C LEU A 215 -2.52 18.62 -17.64
N GLY A 216 -1.20 18.76 -17.48
CA GLY A 216 -0.52 20.03 -17.76
C GLY A 216 -0.74 20.54 -19.19
N GLY A 217 -0.99 19.65 -20.17
CA GLY A 217 -1.29 20.04 -21.55
C GLY A 217 -2.69 20.60 -21.78
N VAL A 218 -3.64 20.33 -20.87
CA VAL A 218 -5.05 20.79 -20.96
C VAL A 218 -5.44 21.76 -19.83
N LEU A 219 -4.58 21.92 -18.82
CA LEU A 219 -4.82 22.76 -17.66
C LEU A 219 -4.90 24.25 -18.06
N LYS A 220 -5.91 24.94 -17.52
CA LYS A 220 -6.14 26.37 -17.75
C LYS A 220 -6.04 27.18 -16.46
N PRO A 221 -5.81 28.51 -16.55
CA PRO A 221 -5.92 29.40 -15.40
C PRO A 221 -7.26 29.23 -14.67
N GLY A 222 -7.22 29.18 -13.34
CA GLY A 222 -8.35 28.88 -12.46
C GLY A 222 -8.60 27.40 -12.20
N GLY A 223 -7.92 26.49 -12.92
CA GLY A 223 -8.11 25.05 -12.80
C GLY A 223 -7.69 24.48 -11.43
N THR A 224 -8.28 23.37 -11.03
CA THR A 224 -7.92 22.63 -9.81
C THR A 224 -7.61 21.17 -10.13
N VAL A 225 -6.43 20.68 -9.76
CA VAL A 225 -6.06 19.26 -9.89
C VAL A 225 -6.04 18.62 -8.52
N ILE A 226 -6.82 17.56 -8.32
CA ILE A 226 -6.97 16.85 -7.05
C ILE A 226 -6.40 15.45 -7.21
N TYR A 227 -5.48 15.06 -6.34
CA TYR A 227 -4.91 13.72 -6.35
C TYR A 227 -5.58 12.83 -5.29
N GLU A 228 -5.95 11.62 -5.69
CA GLU A 228 -6.49 10.58 -4.80
C GLU A 228 -5.57 9.35 -4.71
N SER A 229 -4.65 9.20 -5.66
CA SER A 229 -3.60 8.19 -5.67
C SER A 229 -2.81 8.21 -4.36
N THR A 230 -2.54 7.03 -3.79
CA THR A 230 -1.81 6.94 -2.52
C THR A 230 -0.33 7.28 -2.74
N VAL A 231 0.19 8.21 -1.95
CA VAL A 231 1.56 8.70 -2.07
C VAL A 231 2.19 8.91 -0.70
N TYR A 232 3.51 9.13 -0.65
CA TYR A 232 4.17 9.53 0.59
C TYR A 232 3.87 11.01 0.93
N PRO A 233 4.02 11.44 2.20
CA PRO A 233 3.82 12.84 2.57
C PRO A 233 4.80 13.79 1.86
N GLY A 234 4.28 14.70 1.04
CA GLY A 234 5.01 15.66 0.22
C GLY A 234 5.06 15.31 -1.26
N ALA A 235 4.65 14.12 -1.69
CA ALA A 235 4.79 13.70 -3.09
C ALA A 235 4.01 14.58 -4.07
N THR A 236 2.79 15.03 -3.70
CA THR A 236 2.01 15.93 -4.56
C THR A 236 2.76 17.23 -4.84
N GLU A 237 3.43 17.78 -3.82
CA GLU A 237 4.19 19.03 -3.94
C GLU A 237 5.54 18.82 -4.62
N GLU A 238 6.21 17.71 -4.35
CA GLU A 238 7.56 17.42 -4.83
C GLU A 238 7.61 16.85 -6.25
N ILE A 239 6.53 16.20 -6.70
CA ILE A 239 6.48 15.45 -7.97
C ILE A 239 5.41 16.05 -8.89
N CYS A 240 4.17 16.11 -8.43
CA CYS A 240 3.04 16.40 -9.30
C CYS A 240 2.95 17.88 -9.70
N ILE A 241 3.08 18.80 -8.74
CA ILE A 241 3.07 20.25 -9.00
C ILE A 241 4.15 20.65 -10.02
N PRO A 242 5.43 20.26 -9.87
CA PRO A 242 6.47 20.59 -10.84
C PRO A 242 6.15 20.12 -12.27
N GLU A 243 5.55 18.93 -12.44
CA GLU A 243 5.19 18.43 -13.76
C GLU A 243 4.02 19.20 -14.39
N LEU A 244 3.02 19.59 -13.58
CA LEU A 244 1.94 20.46 -14.02
C LEU A 244 2.47 21.84 -14.46
N GLU A 245 3.31 22.48 -13.65
CA GLU A 245 3.91 23.78 -13.97
C GLU A 245 4.78 23.71 -15.22
N ARG A 246 5.60 22.66 -15.34
CA ARG A 246 6.53 22.48 -16.46
C ARG A 246 5.80 22.35 -17.81
N VAL A 247 4.70 21.62 -17.87
CA VAL A 247 3.97 21.39 -19.13
C VAL A 247 2.99 22.53 -19.44
N SER A 248 2.28 23.04 -18.43
CA SER A 248 1.26 24.09 -18.64
C SER A 248 1.86 25.50 -18.80
N GLY A 249 3.06 25.74 -18.26
CA GLY A 249 3.62 27.09 -18.12
C GLY A 249 2.90 27.95 -17.06
N LEU A 250 1.92 27.40 -16.35
CA LEU A 250 1.19 28.04 -15.26
C LEU A 250 1.91 27.83 -13.92
N ARG A 251 1.59 28.64 -12.91
CA ARG A 251 2.14 28.49 -11.55
C ARG A 251 1.08 28.12 -10.52
N CYS A 252 1.40 27.17 -9.65
CA CYS A 252 0.52 26.75 -8.58
C CYS A 252 0.30 27.90 -7.57
N ASN A 253 -0.91 27.99 -7.03
CA ASN A 253 -1.39 29.06 -6.14
C ASN A 253 -1.41 30.48 -6.75
N VAL A 254 -1.13 30.62 -8.04
CA VAL A 254 -1.28 31.88 -8.80
C VAL A 254 -2.27 31.68 -9.93
N ASP A 255 -1.98 30.71 -10.80
CA ASP A 255 -2.73 30.43 -12.01
C ASP A 255 -3.60 29.18 -11.85
N PHE A 256 -3.18 28.17 -11.07
CA PHE A 256 -3.99 26.98 -10.78
C PHE A 256 -3.84 26.55 -9.32
N PHE A 257 -4.67 25.60 -8.88
CA PHE A 257 -4.67 25.09 -7.51
C PHE A 257 -4.57 23.57 -7.48
N VAL A 258 -4.12 23.02 -6.35
CA VAL A 258 -4.02 21.58 -6.16
C VAL A 258 -4.74 21.15 -4.90
N GLY A 259 -5.36 19.97 -4.94
CA GLY A 259 -5.98 19.29 -3.82
C GLY A 259 -5.45 17.88 -3.63
N TYR A 260 -5.70 17.32 -2.45
CA TYR A 260 -5.47 15.90 -2.20
C TYR A 260 -6.62 15.34 -1.35
N SER A 261 -7.15 14.20 -1.77
CA SER A 261 -8.26 13.53 -1.10
C SER A 261 -8.08 12.01 -1.21
N PRO A 262 -7.49 11.35 -0.20
CA PRO A 262 -7.11 9.95 -0.32
C PRO A 262 -8.34 9.04 -0.36
N GLU A 263 -8.26 8.01 -1.20
CA GLU A 263 -9.27 6.95 -1.23
C GLU A 263 -9.25 6.09 0.05
N ARG A 264 -10.41 5.68 0.56
CA ARG A 264 -10.59 4.92 1.81
C ARG A 264 -11.61 3.76 1.70
N ILE A 265 -12.16 3.48 0.53
CA ILE A 265 -13.01 2.32 0.26
C ILE A 265 -12.21 1.01 0.31
N ASN A 266 -12.93 -0.07 0.59
CA ASN A 266 -12.41 -1.42 0.56
C ASN A 266 -13.08 -2.16 -0.62
N PRO A 267 -12.31 -2.62 -1.62
CA PRO A 267 -12.87 -3.38 -2.73
C PRO A 267 -13.75 -4.55 -2.26
N GLY A 268 -14.91 -4.70 -2.89
CA GLY A 268 -15.95 -5.68 -2.53
C GLY A 268 -16.76 -5.40 -1.24
N ASP A 269 -16.52 -4.30 -0.51
CA ASP A 269 -17.34 -3.94 0.66
C ASP A 269 -18.60 -3.18 0.25
N ARG A 270 -19.71 -3.90 0.07
CA ARG A 270 -21.02 -3.31 -0.28
C ARG A 270 -21.70 -2.57 0.88
N GLN A 271 -21.22 -2.73 2.12
CA GLN A 271 -21.82 -2.09 3.29
C GLN A 271 -21.24 -0.70 3.56
N ARG A 272 -20.02 -0.44 3.08
CA ARG A 272 -19.30 0.83 3.27
C ARG A 272 -18.80 1.33 1.93
N ARG A 273 -19.71 1.90 1.14
CA ARG A 273 -19.39 2.49 -0.16
C ARG A 273 -18.79 3.88 0.03
N LEU A 274 -18.30 4.47 -1.07
CA LEU A 274 -17.71 5.81 -1.10
C LEU A 274 -18.54 6.86 -0.32
N VAL A 275 -19.85 6.90 -0.56
CA VAL A 275 -20.78 7.88 0.03
C VAL A 275 -21.00 7.71 1.54
N ASP A 276 -20.66 6.54 2.09
CA ASP A 276 -20.92 6.15 3.48
C ASP A 276 -19.73 6.45 4.40
N ILE A 277 -18.58 6.86 3.85
CA ILE A 277 -17.33 7.06 4.60
C ILE A 277 -16.93 8.55 4.56
N PRO A 278 -16.63 9.18 5.72
CA PRO A 278 -16.12 10.54 5.72
C PRO A 278 -14.82 10.65 4.91
N LYS A 279 -14.80 11.59 3.97
CA LYS A 279 -13.66 11.78 3.06
C LYS A 279 -12.68 12.81 3.62
N VAL A 280 -11.39 12.50 3.60
CA VAL A 280 -10.35 13.48 3.97
C VAL A 280 -10.10 14.38 2.77
N THR A 281 -10.05 15.69 2.96
CA THR A 281 -9.85 16.69 1.89
C THR A 281 -8.74 17.65 2.29
N SER A 282 -8.03 18.21 1.31
CA SER A 282 -6.98 19.21 1.54
C SER A 282 -6.71 20.02 0.27
N GLY A 283 -6.03 21.14 0.41
CA GLY A 283 -5.66 22.01 -0.71
C GLY A 283 -4.27 22.62 -0.55
N SER A 284 -3.72 23.10 -1.66
CA SER A 284 -2.42 23.77 -1.78
C SER A 284 -2.34 25.10 -1.03
N ASN A 285 -3.50 25.66 -0.66
CA ASN A 285 -3.67 26.80 0.24
C ASN A 285 -5.07 26.73 0.91
N PRO A 286 -5.36 27.57 1.93
CA PRO A 286 -6.63 27.49 2.66
C PRO A 286 -7.88 27.61 1.80
N ALA A 287 -7.85 28.44 0.76
CA ALA A 287 -9.01 28.69 -0.08
C ALA A 287 -9.21 27.58 -1.14
N ALA A 288 -8.12 27.01 -1.65
CA ALA A 288 -8.16 25.76 -2.42
C ALA A 288 -8.74 24.62 -1.58
N ALA A 289 -8.31 24.51 -0.31
CA ALA A 289 -8.82 23.49 0.60
C ALA A 289 -10.33 23.63 0.83
N GLU A 290 -10.86 24.85 0.98
CA GLU A 290 -12.29 25.09 1.08
C GLU A 290 -13.07 24.68 -0.17
N ARG A 291 -12.56 24.99 -1.38
CA ARG A 291 -13.19 24.59 -2.65
C ARG A 291 -13.21 23.08 -2.83
N VAL A 292 -12.08 22.42 -2.61
CA VAL A 292 -11.98 20.95 -2.70
C VAL A 292 -12.92 20.28 -1.70
N ASP A 293 -12.95 20.78 -0.47
CA ASP A 293 -13.81 20.26 0.59
C ASP A 293 -15.31 20.45 0.28
N ALA A 294 -15.70 21.61 -0.26
CA ALA A 294 -17.06 21.86 -0.72
C ALA A 294 -17.45 20.96 -1.90
N LEU A 295 -16.54 20.71 -2.84
CA LEU A 295 -16.76 19.81 -3.96
C LEU A 295 -17.06 18.39 -3.46
N TYR A 296 -16.22 17.80 -2.61
CA TYR A 296 -16.49 16.44 -2.12
C TYR A 296 -17.72 16.36 -1.22
N ARG A 297 -18.00 17.37 -0.39
CA ARG A 297 -19.25 17.39 0.41
C ARG A 297 -20.53 17.25 -0.43
N SER A 298 -20.51 17.71 -1.68
CA SER A 298 -21.68 17.62 -2.55
C SER A 298 -22.03 16.18 -2.98
N ILE A 299 -21.07 15.25 -2.89
CA ILE A 299 -21.25 13.84 -3.24
C ILE A 299 -21.05 12.87 -2.05
N ILE A 300 -20.58 13.35 -0.89
CA ILE A 300 -20.32 12.53 0.30
C ILE A 300 -21.27 12.94 1.45
N PRO A 301 -22.46 12.32 1.57
CA PRO A 301 -23.40 12.54 2.68
C PRO A 301 -22.81 12.26 4.06
N ALA A 302 -21.86 11.32 4.17
CA ALA A 302 -21.14 11.02 5.41
C ALA A 302 -20.24 12.18 5.89
N GLY A 303 -20.07 13.22 5.08
CA GLY A 303 -19.30 14.42 5.39
C GLY A 303 -17.83 14.32 5.01
N THR A 304 -17.09 15.38 5.33
CA THR A 304 -15.68 15.51 5.00
C THR A 304 -14.86 15.94 6.22
N HIS A 305 -13.57 15.62 6.19
CA HIS A 305 -12.57 16.10 7.14
C HIS A 305 -11.48 16.87 6.40
N ARG A 306 -11.54 18.21 6.48
CA ARG A 306 -10.54 19.08 5.86
C ARG A 306 -9.25 19.12 6.67
N ALA A 307 -8.22 18.46 6.18
CA ALA A 307 -6.88 18.49 6.73
C ALA A 307 -6.20 19.85 6.52
N SER A 308 -5.21 20.15 7.35
CA SER A 308 -4.51 21.45 7.36
C SER A 308 -3.56 21.66 6.17
N SER A 309 -3.13 20.59 5.50
CA SER A 309 -2.28 20.66 4.31
C SER A 309 -2.36 19.36 3.49
N LEU A 310 -1.86 19.41 2.25
CA LEU A 310 -1.69 18.24 1.39
C LEU A 310 -0.90 17.13 2.12
N ARG A 311 0.23 17.49 2.74
CA ARG A 311 1.09 16.54 3.49
C ARG A 311 0.37 15.83 4.62
N VAL A 312 -0.51 16.51 5.34
CA VAL A 312 -1.27 15.90 6.44
C VAL A 312 -2.28 14.89 5.90
N ALA A 313 -2.96 15.19 4.80
CA ALA A 313 -3.89 14.27 4.15
C ALA A 313 -3.18 13.06 3.51
N GLU A 314 -2.01 13.27 2.89
CA GLU A 314 -1.16 12.19 2.38
C GLU A 314 -0.70 11.28 3.54
N ALA A 315 -0.20 11.88 4.63
CA ALA A 315 0.26 11.14 5.80
C ALA A 315 -0.85 10.34 6.49
N SER A 316 -2.06 10.89 6.61
CA SER A 316 -3.16 10.18 7.25
C SER A 316 -3.46 8.85 6.56
N LYS A 317 -3.41 8.81 5.22
CA LYS A 317 -3.66 7.59 4.47
C LYS A 317 -2.58 6.53 4.70
N VAL A 318 -1.31 6.93 4.65
CA VAL A 318 -0.20 5.99 4.83
C VAL A 318 -0.17 5.44 6.26
N ILE A 319 -0.50 6.26 7.26
CA ILE A 319 -0.55 5.85 8.66
C ILE A 319 -1.64 4.79 8.92
N GLU A 320 -2.82 4.92 8.31
CA GLU A 320 -3.91 3.93 8.45
C GLU A 320 -3.43 2.51 8.09
N ASN A 321 -2.74 2.38 6.95
CA ASN A 321 -2.25 1.09 6.46
C ASN A 321 -0.99 0.63 7.20
N THR A 322 -0.10 1.55 7.57
CA THR A 322 1.11 1.25 8.35
C THR A 322 0.76 0.76 9.76
N GLN A 323 -0.24 1.36 10.41
CA GLN A 323 -0.72 0.91 11.71
C GLN A 323 -1.31 -0.51 11.61
N ARG A 324 -2.10 -0.78 10.57
CA ARG A 324 -2.68 -2.11 10.34
C ARG A 324 -1.58 -3.15 10.11
N ASP A 325 -0.59 -2.84 9.27
CA ASP A 325 0.55 -3.71 8.99
C ASP A 325 1.33 -4.05 10.27
N ALA A 326 1.62 -3.04 11.09
CA ALA A 326 2.34 -3.21 12.34
C ALA A 326 1.59 -4.08 13.36
N ASN A 327 0.27 -3.92 13.46
CA ASN A 327 -0.55 -4.77 14.32
C ASN A 327 -0.61 -6.22 13.83
N ILE A 328 -0.70 -6.45 12.52
CA ILE A 328 -0.64 -7.81 11.97
C ILE A 328 0.73 -8.42 12.20
N ALA A 329 1.82 -7.66 12.03
CA ALA A 329 3.18 -8.12 12.31
C ALA A 329 3.34 -8.53 13.77
N LEU A 330 2.78 -7.74 14.70
CA LEU A 330 2.80 -8.07 16.13
C LEU A 330 2.08 -9.38 16.42
N VAL A 331 0.89 -9.59 15.85
CA VAL A 331 0.13 -10.83 16.05
C VAL A 331 0.81 -12.02 15.36
N ASN A 332 1.42 -11.81 14.20
CA ASN A 332 2.28 -12.81 13.55
C ASN A 332 3.45 -13.20 14.45
N GLU A 333 4.17 -12.22 15.02
CA GLU A 333 5.26 -12.47 15.96
C GLU A 333 4.79 -13.27 17.19
N PHE A 334 3.61 -12.95 17.73
CA PHE A 334 3.01 -13.75 18.79
C PHE A 334 2.73 -15.19 18.36
N ALA A 335 2.19 -15.42 17.15
CA ALA A 335 2.00 -16.76 16.62
C ALA A 335 3.32 -17.56 16.57
N LEU A 336 4.40 -16.93 16.10
CA LEU A 336 5.73 -17.52 16.07
C LEU A 336 6.24 -17.90 17.47
N ILE A 337 5.97 -17.05 18.48
CA ILE A 337 6.36 -17.30 19.88
C ILE A 337 5.53 -18.43 20.47
N PHE A 338 4.20 -18.37 20.35
CA PHE A 338 3.29 -19.34 20.95
C PHE A 338 3.47 -20.73 20.35
N GLN A 339 3.74 -20.85 19.06
CA GLN A 339 4.09 -22.12 18.44
C GLN A 339 5.34 -22.77 19.06
N ARG A 340 6.36 -21.98 19.43
CA ARG A 340 7.56 -22.48 20.12
C ARG A 340 7.29 -22.89 21.56
N LEU A 341 6.29 -22.27 22.18
CA LEU A 341 5.84 -22.59 23.54
C LEU A 341 4.79 -23.71 23.57
N GLY A 342 4.31 -24.18 22.41
CA GLY A 342 3.24 -25.18 22.32
C GLY A 342 1.87 -24.63 22.74
N ILE A 343 1.66 -23.32 22.60
CA ILE A 343 0.42 -22.61 22.95
C ILE A 343 -0.35 -22.30 21.67
N ASP A 344 -1.67 -22.47 21.69
CA ASP A 344 -2.52 -22.14 20.55
C ASP A 344 -2.76 -20.62 20.44
N THR A 345 -2.36 -20.02 19.32
CA THR A 345 -2.47 -18.58 19.08
C THR A 345 -3.92 -18.10 19.13
N THR A 346 -4.86 -18.88 18.60
CA THR A 346 -6.27 -18.50 18.50
C THR A 346 -6.91 -18.44 19.88
N GLU A 347 -6.65 -19.42 20.74
CA GLU A 347 -7.12 -19.43 22.14
C GLU A 347 -6.59 -18.23 22.94
N VAL A 348 -5.31 -17.88 22.79
CA VAL A 348 -4.72 -16.72 23.47
C VAL A 348 -5.38 -15.42 23.01
N LEU A 349 -5.61 -15.26 21.70
CA LEU A 349 -6.25 -14.07 21.14
C LEU A 349 -7.72 -13.95 21.57
N GLU A 350 -8.44 -15.07 21.69
CA GLU A 350 -9.81 -15.09 22.22
C GLU A 350 -9.86 -14.69 23.70
N ALA A 351 -8.96 -15.24 24.52
CA ALA A 351 -8.83 -14.86 25.92
C ALA A 351 -8.47 -13.37 26.07
N ALA A 352 -7.50 -12.87 25.31
CA ALA A 352 -7.11 -11.45 25.32
C ALA A 352 -8.22 -10.53 24.80
N GLY A 353 -8.98 -10.98 23.80
CA GLY A 353 -10.10 -10.28 23.19
C GLY A 353 -11.28 -10.02 24.14
N THR A 354 -11.34 -10.71 25.30
CA THR A 354 -12.32 -10.39 26.35
C THR A 354 -12.13 -9.00 26.96
N LYS A 355 -10.94 -8.40 26.79
CA LYS A 355 -10.65 -7.04 27.24
C LYS A 355 -11.20 -6.02 26.25
N TRP A 356 -12.06 -5.11 26.75
CA TRP A 356 -12.80 -4.11 25.95
C TRP A 356 -11.99 -3.23 24.99
N ASN A 357 -10.70 -3.02 25.25
CA ASN A 357 -9.80 -2.21 24.40
C ASN A 357 -8.76 -3.03 23.63
N PHE A 358 -8.89 -4.35 23.59
CA PHE A 358 -8.05 -5.19 22.76
C PHE A 358 -8.52 -5.11 21.30
N LEU A 359 -7.59 -4.84 20.39
CA LEU A 359 -7.88 -4.78 18.96
C LEU A 359 -7.69 -6.19 18.36
N PRO A 360 -8.73 -6.84 17.82
CA PRO A 360 -8.72 -8.27 17.50
C PRO A 360 -8.08 -8.56 16.13
N PHE A 361 -6.79 -8.26 15.99
CA PHE A 361 -6.02 -8.67 14.82
C PHE A 361 -5.74 -10.19 14.85
N ARG A 362 -5.62 -10.80 13.68
CA ARG A 362 -5.35 -12.24 13.52
C ARG A 362 -4.06 -12.44 12.72
N PRO A 363 -3.29 -13.52 12.99
CA PRO A 363 -2.11 -13.83 12.22
C PRO A 363 -2.49 -14.27 10.80
N GLY A 364 -1.52 -14.23 9.90
CA GLY A 364 -1.70 -14.71 8.52
C GLY A 364 -0.73 -14.08 7.53
N LEU A 365 -0.96 -14.43 6.28
CA LEU A 365 -0.17 -13.95 5.14
C LEU A 365 -0.68 -12.57 4.70
N VAL A 366 0.21 -11.58 4.65
CA VAL A 366 -0.14 -10.18 4.36
C VAL A 366 0.11 -9.85 2.88
N GLY A 367 -0.92 -10.01 2.06
CA GLY A 367 -0.92 -9.68 0.63
C GLY A 367 -1.69 -8.40 0.27
N GLY A 368 -1.97 -8.25 -1.03
CA GLY A 368 -2.77 -7.15 -1.59
C GLY A 368 -2.01 -5.84 -1.82
N HIS A 369 -2.74 -4.79 -2.23
CA HIS A 369 -2.18 -3.51 -2.71
C HIS A 369 -1.83 -2.48 -1.66
N CYS A 370 -2.43 -2.56 -0.47
CA CYS A 370 -2.30 -1.48 0.51
C CYS A 370 -1.37 -1.89 1.65
N ILE A 371 -1.75 -2.91 2.43
CA ILE A 371 -1.00 -3.28 3.64
C ILE A 371 0.40 -3.79 3.30
N GLY A 372 0.51 -4.59 2.23
CA GLY A 372 1.78 -5.14 1.76
C GLY A 372 2.73 -4.14 1.10
N VAL A 373 2.29 -2.89 0.87
CA VAL A 373 2.90 -1.97 -0.10
C VAL A 373 3.04 -0.56 0.47
N ASP A 374 1.96 0.05 0.96
CA ASP A 374 1.92 1.42 1.48
C ASP A 374 2.94 1.72 2.58
N PRO A 375 3.28 0.80 3.51
CA PRO A 375 4.32 1.06 4.50
C PRO A 375 5.67 1.44 3.86
N TYR A 376 5.97 0.95 2.66
CA TYR A 376 7.22 1.27 1.96
C TYR A 376 7.30 2.74 1.52
N TYR A 377 6.17 3.42 1.32
CA TYR A 377 6.13 4.84 0.99
C TYR A 377 6.68 5.68 2.13
N LEU A 378 6.23 5.39 3.36
CA LEU A 378 6.73 6.09 4.55
C LEU A 378 8.16 5.69 4.88
N ILE A 379 8.53 4.41 4.69
CA ILE A 379 9.91 3.95 4.88
C ILE A 379 10.87 4.70 3.96
N GLN A 380 10.59 4.74 2.66
CA GLN A 380 11.43 5.43 1.68
C GLN A 380 11.51 6.93 1.99
N LYS A 381 10.37 7.59 2.27
CA LYS A 381 10.36 9.02 2.59
C LYS A 381 11.16 9.33 3.86
N ALA A 382 11.00 8.52 4.91
CA ALA A 382 11.78 8.63 6.14
C ALA A 382 13.28 8.50 5.88
N GLN A 383 13.71 7.48 5.13
CA GLN A 383 15.11 7.25 4.79
C GLN A 383 15.69 8.40 3.96
N SER A 384 14.93 8.94 3.00
CA SER A 384 15.35 10.11 2.21
C SER A 384 15.54 11.37 3.08
N ALA A 385 14.82 11.46 4.20
CA ALA A 385 14.96 12.52 5.20
C ALA A 385 16.03 12.21 6.26
N GLY A 386 16.78 11.12 6.12
CA GLY A 386 17.86 10.72 7.02
C GLY A 386 17.42 9.95 8.27
N TYR A 387 16.14 9.53 8.37
CA TYR A 387 15.62 8.72 9.47
C TYR A 387 15.41 7.26 9.03
N TYR A 388 15.91 6.31 9.81
CA TYR A 388 15.73 4.89 9.55
C TYR A 388 14.63 4.31 10.47
N PRO A 389 13.44 3.98 9.95
CA PRO A 389 12.30 3.56 10.77
C PRO A 389 12.40 2.06 11.11
N ASP A 390 13.16 1.72 12.15
CA ASP A 390 13.41 0.33 12.56
C ASP A 390 12.14 -0.50 12.80
N ILE A 391 11.12 0.10 13.41
CA ILE A 391 9.85 -0.58 13.70
C ILE A 391 9.16 -1.00 12.39
N LEU A 392 9.05 -0.09 11.42
CA LEU A 392 8.35 -0.40 10.16
C LEU A 392 9.10 -1.46 9.35
N LEU A 393 10.43 -1.38 9.35
CA LEU A 393 11.29 -2.38 8.71
C LEU A 393 11.16 -3.75 9.39
N ALA A 394 11.08 -3.80 10.71
CA ALA A 394 10.86 -5.03 11.47
C ALA A 394 9.48 -5.64 11.17
N CYS A 395 8.42 -4.82 11.16
CA CYS A 395 7.07 -5.26 10.82
C CYS A 395 7.03 -5.89 9.42
N ARG A 396 7.63 -5.22 8.42
CA ARG A 396 7.68 -5.77 7.06
C ARG A 396 8.45 -7.07 6.97
N ARG A 397 9.61 -7.16 7.64
CA ARG A 397 10.40 -8.40 7.69
C ARG A 397 9.61 -9.56 8.29
N ILE A 398 8.86 -9.32 9.37
CA ILE A 398 8.04 -10.37 10.01
C ILE A 398 6.92 -10.82 9.07
N ASN A 399 6.15 -9.87 8.52
CA ASN A 399 5.02 -10.19 7.65
C ASN A 399 5.45 -10.87 6.34
N ASP A 400 6.56 -10.45 5.75
CA ASP A 400 7.08 -11.07 4.51
C ASP A 400 7.65 -12.47 4.75
N ALA A 401 8.10 -12.79 5.98
CA ALA A 401 8.66 -14.09 6.33
C ALA A 401 7.58 -15.17 6.62
N MET A 402 6.31 -14.78 6.76
CA MET A 402 5.25 -15.70 7.18
C MET A 402 5.00 -16.84 6.19
N GLY A 403 5.14 -16.59 4.88
CA GLY A 403 4.98 -17.63 3.85
C GLY A 403 5.99 -18.76 4.06
N GLY A 404 7.27 -18.44 4.07
CA GLY A 404 8.34 -19.42 4.31
C GLY A 404 8.24 -20.10 5.68
N PHE A 405 7.83 -19.35 6.72
CA PHE A 405 7.62 -19.93 8.05
C PHE A 405 6.53 -21.02 8.06
N VAL A 406 5.36 -20.72 7.49
CA VAL A 406 4.25 -21.67 7.45
C VAL A 406 4.61 -22.89 6.62
N ALA A 407 5.24 -22.70 5.45
CA ALA A 407 5.69 -23.80 4.61
C ALA A 407 6.70 -24.69 5.37
N ALA A 408 7.69 -24.11 6.06
CA ALA A 408 8.65 -24.87 6.86
C ALA A 408 7.98 -25.68 7.97
N GLU A 409 6.92 -25.16 8.62
CA GLU A 409 6.17 -25.90 9.63
C GLU A 409 5.36 -27.07 9.03
N VAL A 410 4.71 -26.85 7.87
CA VAL A 410 4.00 -27.91 7.14
C VAL A 410 4.98 -29.04 6.79
N ILE A 411 6.14 -28.70 6.21
CA ILE A 411 7.19 -29.65 5.86
C ILE A 411 7.70 -30.42 7.09
N LYS A 412 7.98 -29.71 8.19
CA LYS A 412 8.42 -30.33 9.45
C LYS A 412 7.40 -31.36 9.95
N ARG A 413 6.11 -31.04 9.91
CA ARG A 413 5.04 -31.94 10.34
C ARG A 413 4.84 -33.12 9.41
N MET A 414 4.99 -32.93 8.10
CA MET A 414 5.01 -34.04 7.14
C MET A 414 6.16 -35.02 7.44
N ILE A 415 7.37 -34.51 7.73
CA ILE A 415 8.53 -35.32 8.13
C ILE A 415 8.25 -36.09 9.42
N GLN A 416 7.66 -35.44 10.43
CA GLN A 416 7.28 -36.10 11.70
C GLN A 416 6.25 -37.23 11.50
N ARG A 417 5.48 -37.20 10.41
CA ARG A 417 4.54 -38.26 10.01
C ARG A 417 5.18 -39.33 9.12
N GLY A 418 6.48 -39.24 8.82
CA GLY A 418 7.18 -40.17 7.94
C GLY A 418 6.91 -39.95 6.45
N VAL A 419 6.37 -38.79 6.05
CA VAL A 419 6.15 -38.46 4.64
C VAL A 419 7.45 -37.97 4.02
N ALA A 420 7.87 -38.60 2.93
CA ALA A 420 8.98 -38.11 2.11
C ALA A 420 8.55 -36.84 1.35
N ILE A 421 9.30 -35.75 1.52
CA ILE A 421 8.90 -34.46 0.96
C ILE A 421 9.08 -34.39 -0.56
N ALA A 422 10.24 -34.84 -1.05
CA ALA A 422 10.49 -34.86 -2.49
C ALA A 422 9.49 -35.80 -3.17
N GLY A 423 8.72 -35.26 -4.12
CA GLY A 423 7.65 -35.98 -4.82
C GLY A 423 6.33 -36.10 -4.06
N SER A 424 6.21 -35.57 -2.83
CA SER A 424 4.91 -35.49 -2.13
C SER A 424 3.94 -34.59 -2.89
N ARG A 425 2.64 -34.86 -2.74
CA ARG A 425 1.57 -34.02 -3.29
C ARG A 425 0.99 -33.13 -2.19
N ILE A 426 0.99 -31.82 -2.41
CA ILE A 426 0.44 -30.83 -1.47
C ILE A 426 -0.69 -30.07 -2.18
N LEU A 427 -1.88 -30.10 -1.60
CA LEU A 427 -3.01 -29.29 -2.05
C LEU A 427 -3.06 -28.00 -1.24
N ILE A 428 -3.09 -26.85 -1.91
CA ILE A 428 -3.39 -25.56 -1.30
C ILE A 428 -4.82 -25.17 -1.68
N LEU A 429 -5.65 -24.94 -0.68
CA LEU A 429 -7.02 -24.44 -0.82
C LEU A 429 -7.03 -22.92 -0.60
N GLY A 430 -7.22 -22.19 -1.69
CA GLY A 430 -7.17 -20.72 -1.76
C GLY A 430 -5.86 -20.21 -2.34
N LEU A 431 -5.95 -19.15 -3.13
CA LEU A 431 -4.87 -18.45 -3.82
C LEU A 431 -5.02 -16.93 -3.69
N THR A 432 -6.25 -16.41 -3.62
CA THR A 432 -6.49 -14.97 -3.54
C THR A 432 -5.87 -14.36 -2.28
N PHE A 433 -5.60 -13.05 -2.30
CA PHE A 433 -5.00 -12.41 -1.12
C PHE A 433 -6.00 -12.22 0.04
N LYS A 434 -7.31 -12.26 -0.27
CA LYS A 434 -8.43 -12.02 0.65
C LYS A 434 -9.57 -12.98 0.33
N GLU A 435 -10.24 -13.46 1.38
CA GLU A 435 -11.42 -14.30 1.25
C GLU A 435 -12.54 -13.61 0.45
N ASN A 436 -13.28 -14.43 -0.30
CA ASN A 436 -14.49 -14.06 -1.05
C ASN A 436 -14.28 -12.91 -2.05
N CYS A 437 -13.10 -12.84 -2.67
CA CYS A 437 -12.71 -11.87 -3.68
C CYS A 437 -11.78 -12.55 -4.69
N ALA A 438 -11.92 -12.25 -5.99
CA ALA A 438 -11.13 -12.85 -7.07
C ALA A 438 -9.70 -12.27 -7.21
N ASP A 439 -9.33 -11.31 -6.36
CA ASP A 439 -8.10 -10.55 -6.52
C ASP A 439 -6.85 -11.37 -6.15
N LEU A 440 -6.01 -11.60 -7.15
CA LEU A 440 -4.77 -12.36 -7.04
C LEU A 440 -3.55 -11.48 -6.75
N ARG A 441 -3.69 -10.16 -6.86
CA ARG A 441 -2.55 -9.25 -6.89
C ARG A 441 -1.80 -9.27 -5.56
N ASN A 442 -0.48 -9.48 -5.64
CA ASN A 442 0.41 -9.57 -4.48
C ASN A 442 -0.09 -10.59 -3.42
N THR A 443 -0.70 -11.70 -3.84
CA THR A 443 -0.99 -12.80 -2.92
C THR A 443 0.30 -13.34 -2.34
N ARG A 444 0.30 -13.65 -1.04
CA ARG A 444 1.42 -14.28 -0.33
C ARG A 444 1.29 -15.79 -0.25
N VAL A 445 0.18 -16.34 -0.73
CA VAL A 445 0.01 -17.79 -0.89
C VAL A 445 1.03 -18.36 -1.88
N ILE A 446 1.44 -17.55 -2.88
CA ILE A 446 2.49 -17.92 -3.84
C ILE A 446 3.81 -18.30 -3.16
N ASP A 447 4.12 -17.69 -2.03
CA ASP A 447 5.35 -17.96 -1.30
C ASP A 447 5.34 -19.39 -0.74
N LEU A 448 4.17 -19.91 -0.35
CA LEU A 448 4.00 -21.33 0.05
C LEU A 448 4.29 -22.26 -1.12
N ALA A 449 3.69 -21.99 -2.28
CA ALA A 449 3.82 -22.84 -3.46
C ALA A 449 5.27 -22.91 -3.94
N ARG A 450 5.97 -21.76 -3.94
CA ARG A 450 7.40 -21.68 -4.26
C ARG A 450 8.24 -22.46 -3.26
N GLU A 451 8.05 -22.23 -1.95
CA GLU A 451 8.83 -22.89 -0.91
C GLU A 451 8.66 -24.43 -0.96
N PHE A 452 7.42 -24.92 -1.10
CA PHE A 452 7.16 -26.35 -1.28
C PHE A 452 7.84 -26.91 -2.54
N GLY A 453 7.84 -26.14 -3.63
CA GLY A 453 8.51 -26.48 -4.88
C GLY A 453 10.04 -26.61 -4.71
N GLU A 454 10.68 -25.80 -3.87
CA GLU A 454 12.13 -25.92 -3.59
C GLU A 454 12.49 -27.25 -2.94
N TYR A 455 11.58 -27.83 -2.14
CA TYR A 455 11.71 -29.19 -1.61
C TYR A 455 11.29 -30.30 -2.60
N ARG A 456 11.03 -29.95 -3.86
CA ARG A 456 10.54 -30.84 -4.94
C ARG A 456 9.19 -31.49 -4.61
N ALA A 457 8.35 -30.85 -3.80
CA ALA A 457 6.96 -31.25 -3.66
C ALA A 457 6.17 -30.84 -4.91
N ARG A 458 5.14 -31.61 -5.24
CA ARG A 458 4.17 -31.31 -6.30
C ARG A 458 3.01 -30.54 -5.66
N VAL A 459 2.89 -29.27 -6.01
CA VAL A 459 1.87 -28.38 -5.45
C VAL A 459 0.73 -28.26 -6.44
N GLU A 460 -0.49 -28.48 -5.96
CA GLU A 460 -1.72 -28.17 -6.69
C GLU A 460 -2.50 -27.11 -5.90
N ILE A 461 -3.10 -26.14 -6.60
CA ILE A 461 -3.82 -25.03 -5.99
C ILE A 461 -5.23 -25.01 -6.53
N CYS A 462 -6.21 -24.98 -5.63
CA CYS A 462 -7.63 -24.84 -5.96
C CYS A 462 -8.18 -23.60 -5.26
N ASP A 463 -8.83 -22.72 -6.02
CA ASP A 463 -9.50 -21.53 -5.49
C ASP A 463 -10.76 -21.28 -6.32
N PRO A 464 -11.96 -21.21 -5.70
CA PRO A 464 -13.22 -21.04 -6.42
C PRO A 464 -13.48 -19.59 -6.88
N TRP A 465 -12.65 -18.62 -6.49
CA TRP A 465 -12.77 -17.21 -6.85
C TRP A 465 -11.69 -16.75 -7.82
N ALA A 466 -10.50 -17.34 -7.78
CA ALA A 466 -9.39 -16.94 -8.63
C ALA A 466 -9.63 -17.30 -10.11
N ASN A 467 -9.26 -16.38 -11.02
CA ASN A 467 -9.24 -16.66 -12.45
C ASN A 467 -7.97 -17.45 -12.82
N ALA A 468 -8.14 -18.63 -13.43
CA ALA A 468 -7.02 -19.51 -13.78
C ALA A 468 -6.07 -18.93 -14.83
N GLU A 469 -6.57 -18.17 -15.81
CA GLU A 469 -5.73 -17.53 -16.82
C GLU A 469 -4.90 -16.40 -16.22
N GLU A 470 -5.49 -15.62 -15.30
CA GLU A 470 -4.78 -14.61 -14.52
C GLU A 470 -3.70 -15.25 -13.64
N ALA A 471 -4.02 -16.32 -12.91
CA ALA A 471 -3.04 -17.05 -12.10
C ALA A 471 -1.86 -17.56 -12.93
N ARG A 472 -2.12 -18.10 -14.13
CA ARG A 472 -1.07 -18.54 -15.05
C ARG A 472 -0.22 -17.38 -15.57
N ARG A 473 -0.84 -16.26 -15.95
CA ARG A 473 -0.14 -15.09 -16.48
C ARG A 473 0.72 -14.40 -15.41
N GLU A 474 0.18 -14.20 -14.21
CA GLU A 474 0.84 -13.45 -13.13
C GLU A 474 1.89 -14.31 -12.40
N TYR A 475 1.63 -15.61 -12.21
CA TYR A 475 2.43 -16.47 -11.35
C TYR A 475 3.01 -17.71 -12.03
N GLY A 476 2.67 -17.98 -13.29
CA GLY A 476 3.10 -19.19 -13.99
C GLY A 476 2.51 -20.47 -13.37
N LEU A 477 1.38 -20.35 -12.67
CA LEU A 477 0.74 -21.45 -11.96
C LEU A 477 -0.48 -21.97 -12.71
N ASP A 478 -0.58 -23.29 -12.80
CA ASP A 478 -1.81 -23.97 -13.22
C ASP A 478 -2.67 -24.29 -12.00
N MET A 479 -3.93 -23.86 -12.03
CA MET A 479 -4.91 -24.18 -11.00
C MET A 479 -5.63 -25.50 -11.32
N VAL A 480 -5.96 -26.25 -10.26
CA VAL A 480 -6.84 -27.42 -10.36
C VAL A 480 -8.27 -27.01 -9.99
N GLU A 481 -9.21 -27.31 -10.87
CA GLU A 481 -10.63 -26.96 -10.66
C GLU A 481 -11.30 -27.93 -9.68
N THR A 482 -11.01 -29.23 -9.81
CA THR A 482 -11.52 -30.28 -8.92
C THR A 482 -10.36 -31.15 -8.43
N PRO A 483 -9.86 -30.90 -7.21
CA PRO A 483 -8.80 -31.71 -6.62
C PRO A 483 -9.21 -33.18 -6.47
N GLU A 484 -8.26 -34.09 -6.66
CA GLU A 484 -8.49 -35.53 -6.54
C GLU A 484 -8.68 -35.93 -5.06
N ARG A 485 -9.68 -36.75 -4.76
CA ARG A 485 -9.89 -37.25 -3.39
C ARG A 485 -8.89 -38.36 -3.05
N GLY A 486 -8.39 -38.37 -1.81
CA GLY A 486 -7.46 -39.41 -1.35
C GLY A 486 -6.05 -39.32 -1.93
N ALA A 487 -5.66 -38.19 -2.53
CA ALA A 487 -4.48 -38.06 -3.38
C ALA A 487 -3.31 -37.31 -2.75
N TYR A 488 -3.56 -36.46 -1.76
CA TYR A 488 -2.56 -35.52 -1.25
C TYR A 488 -1.93 -36.00 0.07
N ASP A 489 -0.63 -35.75 0.23
CA ASP A 489 0.10 -36.02 1.47
C ASP A 489 -0.10 -34.89 2.50
N ALA A 490 -0.41 -33.67 2.02
CA ALA A 490 -0.85 -32.56 2.85
C ALA A 490 -1.91 -31.70 2.14
N VAL A 491 -2.81 -31.13 2.92
CA VAL A 491 -3.83 -30.16 2.52
C VAL A 491 -3.65 -28.91 3.38
N VAL A 492 -3.51 -27.75 2.74
CA VAL A 492 -3.27 -26.46 3.40
C VAL A 492 -4.43 -25.52 3.10
N ILE A 493 -5.14 -25.07 4.14
CA ILE A 493 -6.16 -24.03 4.02
C ILE A 493 -5.46 -22.68 4.08
N ALA A 494 -5.30 -22.03 2.93
CA ALA A 494 -4.58 -20.76 2.83
C ALA A 494 -5.50 -19.53 2.92
N VAL A 495 -6.74 -19.66 2.41
CA VAL A 495 -7.74 -18.58 2.40
C VAL A 495 -9.07 -19.10 2.94
N ALA A 496 -9.80 -18.27 3.68
CA ALA A 496 -11.03 -18.65 4.39
C ALA A 496 -12.31 -18.32 3.60
N HIS A 497 -12.38 -18.75 2.34
CA HIS A 497 -13.60 -18.57 1.54
C HIS A 497 -14.80 -19.31 2.15
N GLU A 498 -16.01 -18.80 1.89
CA GLU A 498 -17.25 -19.44 2.35
C GLU A 498 -17.41 -20.86 1.77
N GLN A 499 -16.93 -21.12 0.56
CA GLN A 499 -16.90 -22.47 -0.02
C GLN A 499 -16.03 -23.44 0.80
N PHE A 500 -14.89 -22.98 1.32
CA PHE A 500 -14.03 -23.80 2.17
C PHE A 500 -14.58 -23.91 3.59
N ARG A 501 -15.30 -22.90 4.07
CA ARG A 501 -16.08 -22.99 5.32
C ARG A 501 -17.15 -24.07 5.21
N ALA A 502 -17.91 -24.08 4.12
CA ALA A 502 -18.96 -25.06 3.84
C ALA A 502 -18.41 -26.48 3.59
N LEU A 503 -17.22 -26.59 3.00
CA LEU A 503 -16.52 -27.86 2.83
C LEU A 503 -16.25 -28.55 4.19
N GLY A 504 -15.94 -27.76 5.22
CA GLY A 504 -15.59 -28.23 6.55
C GLY A 504 -14.29 -29.05 6.59
N ALA A 505 -13.81 -29.32 7.81
CA ALA A 505 -12.58 -30.08 7.99
C ALA A 505 -12.66 -31.50 7.43
N ALA A 506 -13.82 -32.17 7.55
CA ALA A 506 -14.03 -33.51 6.97
C ALA A 506 -13.92 -33.51 5.44
N GLY A 507 -14.48 -32.49 4.77
CA GLY A 507 -14.36 -32.33 3.33
C GLY A 507 -12.93 -32.04 2.88
N ALA A 508 -12.22 -31.18 3.61
CA ALA A 508 -10.81 -30.91 3.36
C ALA A 508 -9.93 -32.15 3.55
N ARG A 509 -10.15 -32.93 4.63
CA ARG A 509 -9.43 -34.20 4.87
C ARG A 509 -9.68 -35.24 3.79
N ALA A 510 -10.86 -35.25 3.15
CA ALA A 510 -11.18 -36.20 2.11
C ALA A 510 -10.30 -36.06 0.84
N TYR A 511 -9.61 -34.94 0.65
CA TYR A 511 -8.58 -34.80 -0.39
C TYR A 511 -7.29 -35.53 -0.01
N GLY A 512 -6.98 -35.64 1.27
CA GLY A 512 -5.77 -36.29 1.75
C GLY A 512 -5.81 -37.82 1.68
N LYS A 513 -4.65 -38.44 1.47
CA LYS A 513 -4.41 -39.86 1.74
C LYS A 513 -4.69 -40.19 3.21
N PRO A 514 -4.88 -41.47 3.58
CA PRO A 514 -4.87 -41.88 4.99
C PRO A 514 -3.63 -41.35 5.74
N GLY A 515 -3.84 -40.57 6.79
CA GLY A 515 -2.75 -39.96 7.59
C GLY A 515 -2.21 -38.62 7.06
N ALA A 516 -2.76 -38.10 5.95
CA ALA A 516 -2.37 -36.81 5.40
C ALA A 516 -2.49 -35.66 6.41
N LEU A 517 -1.61 -34.68 6.29
CA LEU A 517 -1.59 -33.50 7.14
C LEU A 517 -2.66 -32.50 6.68
N LEU A 518 -3.55 -32.07 7.56
CA LEU A 518 -4.41 -30.90 7.37
C LEU A 518 -3.87 -29.72 8.18
N TYR A 519 -3.38 -28.69 7.49
CA TYR A 519 -2.86 -27.45 8.09
C TYR A 519 -3.78 -26.27 7.77
N ASP A 520 -4.22 -25.53 8.78
CA ASP A 520 -5.13 -24.40 8.62
C ASP A 520 -4.47 -23.07 8.99
N ILE A 521 -4.11 -22.27 7.98
CA ILE A 521 -3.45 -20.97 8.19
C ILE A 521 -4.42 -19.94 8.79
N LYS A 522 -5.71 -20.06 8.49
CA LYS A 522 -6.72 -19.06 8.82
C LYS A 522 -7.47 -19.38 10.12
N SER A 523 -7.19 -20.54 10.72
CA SER A 523 -7.96 -21.07 11.85
C SER A 523 -9.46 -21.08 11.55
N LEU A 524 -9.80 -21.48 10.32
CA LEU A 524 -11.16 -21.58 9.81
C LEU A 524 -11.96 -22.69 10.50
N TYR A 525 -11.29 -23.79 10.85
CA TYR A 525 -11.91 -24.97 11.47
C TYR A 525 -11.60 -25.08 12.97
N PRO A 526 -12.42 -25.83 13.74
CA PRO A 526 -12.15 -26.15 15.14
C PRO A 526 -10.78 -26.80 15.34
N ARG A 527 -10.16 -26.59 16.51
CA ARG A 527 -8.77 -26.99 16.78
C ARG A 527 -8.59 -28.51 16.68
N GLU A 528 -9.57 -29.24 17.18
CA GLU A 528 -9.65 -30.70 17.24
C GLU A 528 -9.80 -31.35 15.87
N ASP A 529 -10.31 -30.60 14.89
CA ASP A 529 -10.59 -31.11 13.55
C ASP A 529 -9.39 -31.00 12.60
N VAL A 530 -8.38 -30.21 12.98
CA VAL A 530 -7.15 -29.96 12.20
C VAL A 530 -5.91 -30.49 12.90
N ASP A 531 -4.89 -30.85 12.11
CA ASP A 531 -3.64 -31.35 12.68
C ASP A 531 -2.77 -30.22 13.23
N ALA A 532 -2.86 -29.05 12.60
CA ALA A 532 -2.10 -27.85 12.90
C ALA A 532 -2.85 -26.60 12.43
N ARG A 533 -2.63 -25.49 13.11
CA ARG A 533 -3.04 -24.15 12.66
C ARG A 533 -2.03 -23.10 13.11
N LEU A 534 -2.10 -21.91 12.50
CA LEU A 534 -1.21 -20.78 12.78
C LEU A 534 -1.54 -20.05 14.11
#